data_AF-A0A197JXV5-F1
#
_entry.id   AF-A0A197JXV5-F1
#
_cell.length_a   1.000
_cell.length_b   1.000
_cell.length_c   1.000
_cell.angle_alpha   90.00
_cell.angle_beta   90.00
_cell.angle_gamma   90.00
#
_symmetry.space_group_name_H-M   'P 1'
#
loop_
_entity.id
_entity.type
_entity.pdbx_description
1 polymer ?
#
loop_
_entity_poly.entity_id
_entity_poly.type
_entity_poly.pdbx_seq_one_letter_code
_entity_poly.pdbx_strand_id
1 'polypeptide(L)'
;MIDNLDLKEILQREVGQLSGGELQRFAISMVCIRKADIYMFDEPSSYLDVKQRLNAAKTIRSLLKPTCFVIVVEHDLSVLDYLSDFICVLYGVPSVYGVVTLPFSVREGINIFLDGKVPTENLRFREESLTFRLAETADELQDMQNHRRYKYPKMSKTMGDFKLNVEPGQFTDSEIIVMLGENGTGKTTFIRLLAGILKPDGDQYVPELNVSYKPQKIAPKFPGTVRMLFLKKIKAAFMHPQFNTDVLKPLQTEPIIDQEVGNLSGGELQRVAICLALGTPADIYLIDEPSAYLDSEQRIIAAKVIKRFILHAKKTAFIVEHDFIMATYLADRVVVYDGQPSVEATAGSPQSLLTGMNKFLSSLQITFRRDPTNFRPRINKMDSVKDKEQKASGNFFFLED
;
A
#
# COMPACT_ATOMS: atom_id res chain seq x y z
N MET A 1 -18.92 -19.17 0.61
CA MET A 1 -17.45 -19.18 0.85
C MET A 1 -16.68 -19.19 -0.45
N ILE A 2 -16.92 -20.15 -1.36
CA ILE A 2 -16.28 -20.18 -2.70
C ILE A 2 -16.51 -18.85 -3.44
N ASP A 3 -17.76 -18.37 -3.45
CA ASP A 3 -18.12 -17.10 -4.09
C ASP A 3 -17.53 -15.90 -3.33
N ASN A 4 -17.57 -15.90 -1.99
CA ASN A 4 -17.07 -14.80 -1.18
C ASN A 4 -15.56 -14.59 -1.30
N LEU A 5 -14.79 -15.66 -1.50
CA LEU A 5 -13.33 -15.61 -1.63
C LEU A 5 -12.87 -15.69 -3.09
N ASP A 6 -13.80 -15.54 -4.06
CA ASP A 6 -13.53 -15.55 -5.49
C ASP A 6 -12.72 -16.79 -5.95
N LEU A 7 -13.06 -17.98 -5.44
CA LEU A 7 -12.29 -19.22 -5.65
C LEU A 7 -12.72 -20.02 -6.88
N LYS A 8 -13.77 -19.60 -7.60
CA LYS A 8 -14.36 -20.38 -8.71
C LYS A 8 -13.33 -20.77 -9.77
N GLU A 9 -12.46 -19.83 -10.15
CA GLU A 9 -11.48 -20.01 -11.22
C GLU A 9 -10.30 -20.92 -10.84
N ILE A 10 -10.05 -21.11 -9.53
CA ILE A 10 -8.92 -21.91 -9.05
C ILE A 10 -9.28 -23.35 -8.70
N LEU A 11 -10.57 -23.72 -8.72
CA LEU A 11 -11.03 -25.06 -8.32
C LEU A 11 -10.42 -26.20 -9.15
N GLN A 12 -10.07 -25.92 -10.41
CA GLN A 12 -9.49 -26.90 -11.33
C GLN A 12 -7.95 -26.81 -11.43
N ARG A 13 -7.31 -25.88 -10.71
CA ARG A 13 -5.87 -25.67 -10.76
C ARG A 13 -5.17 -26.44 -9.64
N GLU A 14 -3.95 -26.90 -9.92
CA GLU A 14 -3.10 -27.51 -8.91
C GLU A 14 -2.56 -26.44 -7.95
N VAL A 15 -2.40 -26.81 -6.67
CA VAL A 15 -1.94 -25.89 -5.61
C VAL A 15 -0.57 -25.27 -5.93
N GLY A 16 0.33 -26.03 -6.55
CA GLY A 16 1.66 -25.55 -6.95
C GLY A 16 1.67 -24.50 -8.05
N GLN A 17 0.54 -24.27 -8.73
CA GLN A 17 0.38 -23.32 -9.83
C GLN A 17 -0.34 -22.04 -9.41
N LEU A 18 -0.82 -21.97 -8.15
CA LEU A 18 -1.54 -20.80 -7.64
C LEU A 18 -0.59 -19.64 -7.40
N SER A 19 -1.04 -18.43 -7.75
CA SER A 19 -0.40 -17.20 -7.32
C SER A 19 -0.51 -17.01 -5.80
N GLY A 20 0.33 -16.14 -5.21
CA GLY A 20 0.32 -15.89 -3.77
C GLY A 20 -1.06 -15.48 -3.23
N GLY A 21 -1.78 -14.60 -3.93
CA GLY A 21 -3.13 -14.18 -3.54
C GLY A 21 -4.20 -15.27 -3.73
N GLU A 22 -4.07 -16.15 -4.73
CA GLU A 22 -4.95 -17.32 -4.88
C GLU A 22 -4.72 -18.35 -3.78
N LEU A 23 -3.44 -18.63 -3.48
CA LEU A 23 -3.03 -19.54 -2.41
C LEU A 23 -3.52 -19.05 -1.05
N GLN A 24 -3.41 -17.75 -0.78
CA GLN A 24 -3.88 -17.15 0.47
C GLN A 24 -5.40 -17.29 0.64
N ARG A 25 -6.19 -16.99 -0.40
CA ARG A 25 -7.66 -17.14 -0.35
C ARG A 25 -8.07 -18.60 -0.18
N PHE A 26 -7.38 -19.52 -0.85
CA PHE A 26 -7.57 -20.95 -0.67
C PHE A 26 -7.27 -21.38 0.77
N ALA A 27 -6.14 -20.95 1.35
CA ALA A 27 -5.76 -21.28 2.72
C ALA A 27 -6.79 -20.78 3.75
N ILE A 28 -7.25 -19.52 3.61
CA ILE A 28 -8.31 -18.95 4.46
C ILE A 28 -9.56 -19.83 4.37
N SER A 29 -9.98 -20.20 3.16
CA SER A 29 -11.17 -21.05 2.97
C SER A 29 -11.04 -22.41 3.64
N MET A 30 -9.86 -23.04 3.58
CA MET A 30 -9.60 -24.33 4.19
C MET A 30 -9.76 -24.27 5.71
N VAL A 31 -9.29 -23.19 6.33
CA VAL A 31 -9.44 -22.95 7.77
C VAL A 31 -10.91 -22.70 8.12
N CYS A 32 -11.62 -21.88 7.35
CA CYS A 32 -13.03 -21.56 7.61
C CYS A 32 -13.99 -22.77 7.49
N ILE A 33 -13.63 -23.78 6.69
CA ILE A 33 -14.46 -24.99 6.50
C ILE A 33 -14.31 -25.97 7.68
N ARG A 34 -13.17 -25.95 8.38
CA ARG A 34 -12.94 -26.83 9.53
C ARG A 34 -13.89 -26.46 10.65
N LYS A 35 -14.51 -27.45 11.29
CA LYS A 35 -15.25 -27.25 12.54
C LYS A 35 -14.25 -27.27 13.70
N ALA A 36 -13.94 -26.10 14.22
CA ALA A 36 -13.09 -25.91 15.39
C ALA A 36 -13.71 -24.88 16.35
N ASP A 37 -13.30 -24.93 17.61
CA ASP A 37 -13.67 -23.92 18.61
C ASP A 37 -12.74 -22.71 18.57
N ILE A 38 -11.51 -22.89 18.09
CA ILE A 38 -10.49 -21.84 17.98
C ILE A 38 -9.98 -21.79 16.53
N TYR A 39 -10.06 -20.60 15.93
CA TYR A 39 -9.48 -20.31 14.62
C TYR A 39 -8.34 -19.32 14.78
N MET A 40 -7.21 -19.61 14.15
CA MET A 40 -6.04 -18.73 14.15
C MET A 40 -5.72 -18.38 12.71
N PHE A 41 -5.55 -17.09 12.44
CA PHE A 41 -5.14 -16.55 11.15
C PHE A 41 -3.88 -15.73 11.34
N ASP A 42 -2.82 -16.14 10.67
CA ASP A 42 -1.54 -15.42 10.67
C ASP A 42 -1.40 -14.67 9.34
N GLU A 43 -1.41 -13.35 9.41
CA GLU A 43 -1.36 -12.42 8.27
C GLU A 43 -2.31 -12.75 7.09
N PRO A 44 -3.63 -12.88 7.31
CA PRO A 44 -4.57 -13.25 6.24
C PRO A 44 -4.60 -12.25 5.07
N SER A 45 -4.25 -10.97 5.26
CA SER A 45 -4.28 -9.94 4.23
C SER A 45 -3.11 -9.95 3.24
N SER A 46 -2.06 -10.73 3.51
CA SER A 46 -0.85 -10.76 2.69
C SER A 46 -1.13 -11.16 1.24
N TYR A 47 -0.52 -10.44 0.28
CA TYR A 47 -0.68 -10.62 -1.18
C TYR A 47 -2.09 -10.38 -1.76
N LEU A 48 -3.07 -10.03 -0.93
CA LEU A 48 -4.43 -9.74 -1.38
C LEU A 48 -4.56 -8.28 -1.80
N ASP A 49 -5.36 -8.04 -2.84
CA ASP A 49 -5.82 -6.67 -3.16
C ASP A 49 -6.85 -6.17 -2.13
N VAL A 50 -7.22 -4.90 -2.26
CA VAL A 50 -8.17 -4.24 -1.36
C VAL A 50 -9.48 -5.00 -1.22
N LYS A 51 -10.10 -5.44 -2.32
CA LYS A 51 -11.39 -6.14 -2.28
C LYS A 51 -11.25 -7.52 -1.65
N GLN A 52 -10.21 -8.25 -2.04
CA GLN A 52 -9.91 -9.57 -1.52
C GLN A 52 -9.62 -9.54 -0.02
N ARG A 53 -8.88 -8.54 0.48
CA ARG A 53 -8.64 -8.33 1.92
C ARG A 53 -9.96 -8.14 2.67
N LEU A 54 -10.86 -7.32 2.14
CA LEU A 54 -12.13 -7.01 2.79
C LEU A 54 -13.10 -8.20 2.75
N ASN A 55 -13.09 -8.97 1.66
CA ASN A 55 -13.85 -10.21 1.54
C ASN A 55 -13.32 -11.32 2.46
N ALA A 56 -12.00 -11.46 2.57
CA ALA A 56 -11.35 -12.32 3.56
C ALA A 56 -11.75 -11.90 4.98
N ALA A 57 -11.68 -10.61 5.29
CA ALA A 57 -12.03 -10.08 6.60
C ALA A 57 -13.51 -10.33 6.95
N LYS A 58 -14.43 -10.10 6.01
CA LYS A 58 -15.86 -10.45 6.15
C LYS A 58 -16.06 -11.93 6.42
N THR A 59 -15.33 -12.79 5.71
CA THR A 59 -15.44 -14.24 5.86
C THR A 59 -14.92 -14.72 7.22
N ILE A 60 -13.75 -14.22 7.65
CA ILE A 60 -13.18 -14.51 8.97
C ILE A 60 -14.14 -14.03 10.08
N ARG A 61 -14.68 -12.81 9.98
CA ARG A 61 -15.63 -12.27 10.95
C ARG A 61 -16.93 -13.08 11.03
N SER A 62 -17.36 -13.70 9.93
CA SER A 62 -18.56 -14.56 9.92
C SER A 62 -18.43 -15.86 10.73
N LEU A 63 -17.20 -16.25 11.08
CA LEU A 63 -16.94 -17.40 11.95
C LEU A 63 -17.27 -17.11 13.43
N LEU A 64 -17.38 -15.83 13.81
CA LEU A 64 -17.67 -15.44 15.19
C LEU A 64 -19.07 -15.94 15.58
N LYS A 65 -19.08 -16.87 16.54
CA LYS A 65 -20.24 -17.42 17.22
C LYS A 65 -20.00 -17.32 18.72
N PRO A 66 -21.04 -17.36 19.58
CA PRO A 66 -20.86 -17.27 21.03
C PRO A 66 -19.91 -18.32 21.64
N THR A 67 -19.65 -19.41 20.92
CA THR A 67 -18.82 -20.55 21.35
C THR A 67 -17.45 -20.62 20.67
N CYS A 68 -17.11 -19.66 19.80
CA CYS A 68 -15.89 -19.72 18.98
C CYS A 68 -14.95 -18.55 19.27
N PHE A 69 -13.65 -18.83 19.28
CA PHE A 69 -12.58 -17.85 19.42
C PHE A 69 -11.85 -17.68 18.09
N VAL A 70 -11.55 -16.44 17.72
CA VAL A 70 -10.77 -16.11 16.53
C VAL A 70 -9.59 -15.24 16.94
N ILE A 71 -8.38 -15.68 16.61
CA ILE A 71 -7.14 -14.93 16.81
C ILE A 71 -6.61 -14.55 15.43
N VAL A 72 -6.26 -13.28 15.26
CA VAL A 72 -5.71 -12.77 14.00
C VAL A 72 -4.46 -11.95 14.29
N VAL A 73 -3.39 -12.21 13.53
CA VAL A 73 -2.21 -11.36 13.42
C VAL A 73 -2.29 -10.59 12.11
N GLU A 74 -2.11 -9.28 12.14
CA GLU A 74 -2.23 -8.41 10.95
C GLU A 74 -1.27 -7.23 11.02
N HIS A 75 -0.77 -6.84 9.85
CA HIS A 75 0.02 -5.62 9.65
C HIS A 75 -0.78 -4.51 8.96
N ASP A 76 -1.91 -4.83 8.32
CA ASP A 76 -2.81 -3.83 7.76
C ASP A 76 -3.79 -3.32 8.83
N LEU A 77 -3.55 -2.10 9.31
CA LEU A 77 -4.37 -1.49 10.37
C LEU A 77 -5.82 -1.26 9.94
N SER A 78 -6.11 -1.14 8.63
CA SER A 78 -7.48 -1.00 8.14
C SER A 78 -8.22 -2.32 8.25
N VAL A 79 -7.58 -3.42 7.86
CA VAL A 79 -8.13 -4.77 8.00
C VAL A 79 -8.29 -5.14 9.48
N LEU A 80 -7.30 -4.80 10.31
CA LEU A 80 -7.34 -5.02 11.76
C LEU A 80 -8.50 -4.26 12.43
N ASP A 81 -8.76 -3.01 12.04
CA ASP A 81 -9.88 -2.22 12.59
C ASP A 81 -11.25 -2.83 12.24
N TYR A 82 -11.36 -3.49 11.09
CA TYR A 82 -12.57 -4.21 10.66
C TYR A 82 -12.75 -5.57 11.36
N LEU A 83 -11.67 -6.35 11.45
CA LEU A 83 -11.68 -7.71 11.99
C LEU A 83 -11.92 -7.73 13.48
N SER A 84 -11.19 -6.90 14.20
CA SER A 84 -11.03 -7.07 15.64
C SER A 84 -12.18 -6.47 16.45
N ASP A 85 -12.36 -7.03 17.64
CA ASP A 85 -13.16 -6.44 18.72
C ASP A 85 -12.25 -6.03 19.91
N PHE A 86 -11.11 -6.73 20.06
CA PHE A 86 -10.01 -6.39 20.97
C PHE A 86 -8.68 -6.46 20.22
N ILE A 87 -7.69 -5.68 20.67
CA ILE A 87 -6.35 -5.66 20.09
C ILE A 87 -5.32 -5.79 21.22
N CYS A 88 -4.32 -6.64 21.01
CA CYS A 88 -3.10 -6.66 21.79
C CYS A 88 -1.97 -6.09 20.94
N VAL A 89 -1.15 -5.21 21.51
CA VAL A 89 0.01 -4.65 20.84
C VAL A 89 1.23 -5.47 21.24
N LEU A 90 2.05 -5.86 20.25
CA LEU A 90 3.34 -6.48 20.49
C LEU A 90 4.42 -5.41 20.33
N TYR A 91 5.28 -5.26 21.34
CA TYR A 91 6.40 -4.32 21.29
C TYR A 91 7.68 -4.96 21.83
N GLY A 92 8.83 -4.40 21.47
CA GLY A 92 10.13 -4.89 21.90
C GLY A 92 11.21 -4.53 20.91
N VAL A 93 12.34 -5.23 20.98
CA VAL A 93 13.44 -5.06 20.02
C VAL A 93 13.40 -6.26 19.07
N PRO A 94 13.22 -6.06 17.75
CA PRO A 94 13.20 -7.14 16.77
C PRO A 94 14.38 -8.09 16.95
N SER A 95 14.10 -9.39 16.89
CA SER A 95 15.08 -10.48 17.09
C SER A 95 15.76 -10.54 18.47
N VAL A 96 15.36 -9.71 19.44
CA VAL A 96 15.90 -9.73 20.81
C VAL A 96 14.82 -10.14 21.82
N TYR A 97 13.70 -9.41 21.87
CA TYR A 97 12.58 -9.74 22.76
C TYR A 97 11.27 -9.13 22.25
N GLY A 98 10.14 -9.70 22.67
CA GLY A 98 8.80 -9.17 22.42
C GLY A 98 7.92 -9.34 23.65
N VAL A 99 7.13 -8.31 23.95
CA VAL A 99 6.16 -8.27 25.05
C VAL A 99 4.77 -8.03 24.45
N VAL A 100 3.79 -8.75 24.97
CA VAL A 100 2.38 -8.62 24.58
C VAL A 100 1.67 -7.77 25.63
N THR A 101 0.98 -6.71 25.21
CA THR A 101 0.17 -5.90 26.12
C THR A 101 -1.08 -6.65 26.59
N LEU A 102 -1.73 -6.11 27.62
CA LEU A 102 -3.13 -6.45 27.90
C LEU A 102 -4.03 -6.08 26.70
N PRO A 103 -5.20 -6.73 26.55
CA PRO A 103 -6.12 -6.43 25.46
C PRO A 103 -6.76 -5.05 25.65
N PHE A 104 -6.68 -4.22 24.61
CA PHE A 104 -7.35 -2.93 24.53
C PHE A 104 -8.56 -2.98 23.59
N SER A 105 -9.41 -1.97 23.69
CA SER A 105 -10.41 -1.73 22.64
C SER A 105 -9.72 -1.43 21.31
N VAL A 106 -10.35 -1.79 20.18
CA VAL A 106 -9.76 -1.63 18.83
C VAL A 106 -9.22 -0.22 18.58
N ARG A 107 -10.01 0.80 18.92
CA ARG A 107 -9.64 2.20 18.71
C ARG A 107 -8.42 2.59 19.54
N GLU A 108 -8.45 2.23 20.82
CA GLU A 108 -7.40 2.57 21.78
C GLU A 108 -6.10 1.84 21.46
N GLY A 109 -6.15 0.54 21.19
CA GLY A 109 -4.97 -0.27 20.84
C GLY A 109 -4.24 0.26 19.60
N ILE A 110 -4.98 0.61 18.53
CA ILE A 110 -4.35 1.19 17.33
C ILE A 110 -3.78 2.58 17.62
N ASN A 111 -4.45 3.40 18.44
CA ASN A 111 -3.95 4.72 18.78
C ASN A 111 -2.69 4.62 19.66
N ILE A 112 -2.64 3.70 20.63
CA ILE A 112 -1.44 3.38 21.42
C ILE A 112 -0.29 2.94 20.50
N PHE A 113 -0.58 2.07 19.52
CA PHE A 113 0.40 1.63 18.54
C PHE A 113 0.97 2.80 17.71
N LEU A 114 0.11 3.72 17.27
CA LEU A 114 0.50 4.90 16.49
C LEU A 114 1.17 5.99 17.34
N ASP A 115 0.85 6.10 18.62
CA ASP A 115 1.51 7.04 19.53
C ASP A 115 2.90 6.55 19.96
N GLY A 116 3.15 5.24 19.91
CA GLY A 116 4.43 4.66 20.29
C GLY A 116 4.65 4.55 21.80
N LYS A 117 3.58 4.74 22.59
CA LYS A 117 3.61 4.71 24.05
C LYS A 117 2.41 3.93 24.56
N VAL A 118 2.65 2.99 25.47
CA VAL A 118 1.61 2.31 26.24
C VAL A 118 1.42 3.05 27.57
N PRO A 119 0.31 3.78 27.78
CA PRO A 119 0.13 4.61 28.97
C PRO A 119 0.06 3.80 30.26
N THR A 120 -0.57 2.62 30.22
CA THR A 120 -0.79 1.73 31.38
C THR A 120 0.52 1.20 31.96
N GLU A 121 1.49 0.86 31.12
CA GLU A 121 2.82 0.43 31.55
C GLU A 121 3.82 1.60 31.70
N ASN A 122 3.38 2.83 31.44
CA ASN A 122 4.24 4.02 31.31
C ASN A 122 5.49 3.78 30.44
N LEU A 123 5.32 3.00 29.37
CA LEU A 123 6.41 2.54 28.52
C LEU A 123 6.30 3.18 27.13
N ARG A 124 7.38 3.77 26.65
CA ARG A 124 7.50 4.28 25.27
C ARG A 124 8.39 3.32 24.49
N PHE A 125 7.82 2.66 23.48
CA PHE A 125 8.56 1.76 22.59
C PHE A 125 8.96 2.43 21.28
N ARG A 126 8.45 3.64 21.00
CA ARG A 126 8.89 4.48 19.87
C ARG A 126 9.02 5.95 20.25
N GLU A 127 10.10 6.59 19.79
CA GLU A 127 10.37 7.99 20.10
C GLU A 127 9.34 8.94 19.46
N GLU A 128 9.04 8.75 18.17
CA GLU A 128 8.11 9.58 17.42
C GLU A 128 6.71 8.97 17.31
N SER A 129 5.68 9.81 17.36
CA SER A 129 4.31 9.39 17.03
C SER A 129 4.07 9.42 15.52
N LEU A 130 3.16 8.55 15.08
CA LEU A 130 2.74 8.45 13.69
C LEU A 130 1.38 9.13 13.53
N THR A 131 1.40 10.34 12.99
CA THR A 131 0.21 11.15 12.71
C THR A 131 -0.07 11.19 11.21
N PHE A 132 -1.36 11.17 10.85
CA PHE A 132 -1.83 11.18 9.46
C PHE A 132 -2.43 12.53 9.08
N ARG A 133 -1.80 13.61 9.56
CA ARG A 133 -2.16 14.94 9.09
C ARG A 133 -1.86 14.99 7.60
N LEU A 134 -2.91 15.19 6.80
CA LEU A 134 -2.74 15.76 5.48
C LEU A 134 -2.04 17.09 5.74
N ALA A 135 -0.80 17.22 5.29
CA ALA A 135 -0.17 18.52 5.32
C ALA A 135 -1.08 19.42 4.48
N GLU A 136 -1.81 20.34 5.13
CA GLU A 136 -2.32 21.51 4.46
C GLU A 136 -1.08 22.27 4.00
N THR A 137 -0.67 22.03 2.75
CA THR A 137 0.32 22.84 2.08
C THR A 137 -0.33 24.16 1.66
N ALA A 138 -0.87 24.89 2.64
CA ALA A 138 -1.46 26.20 2.45
C ALA A 138 -0.42 27.23 1.96
N ASP A 139 0.86 27.03 2.29
CA ASP A 139 1.97 27.87 1.81
C ASP A 139 2.41 27.57 0.37
N GLU A 140 1.94 26.48 -0.27
CA GLU A 140 2.44 26.04 -1.58
C GLU A 140 1.52 26.42 -2.76
N LEU A 141 0.33 26.96 -2.49
CA LEU A 141 -0.59 27.48 -3.51
C LEU A 141 -0.01 28.68 -4.30
N GLN A 142 1.02 29.34 -3.78
CA GLN A 142 1.66 30.49 -4.44
C GLN A 142 2.67 30.09 -5.53
N ASP A 143 3.18 28.85 -5.56
CA ASP A 143 4.16 28.36 -6.55
C ASP A 143 3.51 27.68 -7.79
N MET A 144 2.18 27.49 -7.79
CA MET A 144 1.45 26.75 -8.84
C MET A 144 1.51 27.36 -10.25
N GLN A 145 1.97 28.60 -10.42
CA GLN A 145 2.00 29.26 -11.73
C GLN A 145 3.12 28.75 -12.64
N ASN A 146 4.14 28.05 -12.11
CA ASN A 146 5.32 27.62 -12.87
C ASN A 146 5.53 26.09 -12.98
N HIS A 147 4.56 25.26 -12.57
CA HIS A 147 4.72 23.79 -12.68
C HIS A 147 4.69 23.34 -14.15
N ARG A 148 5.67 22.50 -14.55
CA ARG A 148 5.59 21.86 -15.87
C ARG A 148 4.43 20.89 -15.85
N ARG A 149 3.67 20.89 -16.94
CA ARG A 149 2.54 19.98 -17.14
C ARG A 149 2.95 18.94 -18.16
N TYR A 150 3.07 17.70 -17.73
CA TYR A 150 3.22 16.57 -18.61
C TYR A 150 1.85 15.98 -18.92
N LYS A 151 1.74 15.35 -20.08
CA LYS A 151 0.53 14.68 -20.52
C LYS A 151 0.91 13.33 -21.10
N TYR A 152 0.09 12.33 -20.82
CA TYR A 152 0.15 11.06 -21.53
C TYR A 152 -1.12 10.91 -22.39
N PRO A 153 -0.98 10.43 -23.63
CA PRO A 153 -2.12 10.25 -24.52
C PRO A 153 -2.97 9.07 -24.07
N LYS A 154 -4.12 8.89 -24.74
CA LYS A 154 -4.89 7.66 -24.61
C LYS A 154 -4.00 6.49 -25.05
N MET A 155 -3.92 5.46 -24.22
CA MET A 155 -3.16 4.25 -24.53
C MET A 155 -4.02 3.00 -24.49
N SER A 156 -3.66 1.99 -25.27
CA SER A 156 -4.25 0.66 -25.16
C SER A 156 -3.15 -0.39 -25.19
N LYS A 157 -3.31 -1.46 -24.43
CA LYS A 157 -2.38 -2.58 -24.42
C LYS A 157 -3.12 -3.89 -24.23
N THR A 158 -2.89 -4.82 -25.14
CA THR A 158 -3.41 -6.18 -25.12
C THR A 158 -2.28 -7.13 -24.73
N MET A 159 -2.54 -7.99 -23.75
CA MET A 159 -1.59 -9.00 -23.26
C MET A 159 -2.32 -10.35 -23.14
N GLY A 160 -2.22 -11.17 -24.18
CA GLY A 160 -3.00 -12.41 -24.27
C GLY A 160 -4.49 -12.08 -24.31
N ASP A 161 -5.25 -12.61 -23.35
CA ASP A 161 -6.70 -12.41 -23.24
C ASP A 161 -7.09 -11.11 -22.51
N PHE A 162 -6.11 -10.43 -21.89
CA PHE A 162 -6.36 -9.21 -21.12
C PHE A 162 -6.15 -7.94 -21.96
N LYS A 163 -7.09 -7.00 -21.87
CA LYS A 163 -6.99 -5.68 -22.50
C LYS A 163 -7.01 -4.54 -21.48
N LEU A 164 -5.99 -3.70 -21.53
CA LEU A 164 -5.90 -2.46 -20.75
C LEU A 164 -6.17 -1.26 -21.66
N ASN A 165 -7.13 -0.43 -21.27
CA ASN A 165 -7.37 0.89 -21.85
C ASN A 165 -6.93 1.95 -20.83
N VAL A 166 -6.20 2.97 -21.26
CA VAL A 166 -5.74 4.08 -20.43
C VAL A 166 -6.31 5.36 -21.00
N GLU A 167 -7.15 6.05 -20.24
CA GLU A 167 -7.67 7.35 -20.63
C GLU A 167 -6.58 8.43 -20.53
N PRO A 168 -6.59 9.46 -21.40
CA PRO A 168 -5.56 10.48 -21.40
C PRO A 168 -5.55 11.23 -20.07
N GLY A 169 -4.37 11.54 -19.57
CA GLY A 169 -4.18 12.21 -18.29
C GLY A 169 -3.12 13.29 -18.34
N GLN A 170 -3.19 14.17 -17.35
CA GLN A 170 -2.23 15.25 -17.15
C GLN A 170 -1.69 15.18 -15.74
N PHE A 171 -0.40 15.42 -15.61
CA PHE A 171 0.29 15.45 -14.34
C PHE A 171 1.28 16.61 -14.25
N THR A 172 1.53 17.11 -13.05
CA THR A 172 2.45 18.23 -12.78
C THR A 172 3.76 17.75 -12.18
N ASP A 173 4.77 18.61 -12.17
CA ASP A 173 5.89 18.45 -11.24
C ASP A 173 5.37 18.49 -9.79
N SER A 174 6.09 17.87 -8.86
CA SER A 174 5.81 17.91 -7.40
C SER A 174 4.47 17.32 -6.97
N GLU A 175 3.92 16.35 -7.70
CA GLU A 175 2.69 15.65 -7.28
C GLU A 175 2.89 14.13 -7.17
N ILE A 176 2.12 13.52 -6.27
CA ILE A 176 2.07 12.07 -6.09
C ILE A 176 0.71 11.56 -6.57
N ILE A 177 0.76 10.71 -7.59
CA ILE A 177 -0.41 10.03 -8.16
C ILE A 177 -0.43 8.60 -7.66
N VAL A 178 -1.47 8.23 -6.91
CA VAL A 178 -1.67 6.85 -6.46
C VAL A 178 -2.63 6.12 -7.39
N MET A 179 -2.27 4.90 -7.77
CA MET A 179 -3.08 4.00 -8.60
C MET A 179 -3.82 3.00 -7.72
N LEU A 180 -5.16 3.04 -7.74
CA LEU A 180 -6.02 2.15 -6.97
C LEU A 180 -6.84 1.24 -7.88
N GLY A 181 -6.89 -0.04 -7.55
CA GLY A 181 -7.65 -1.04 -8.31
C GLY A 181 -7.43 -2.46 -7.81
N GLU A 182 -8.28 -3.39 -8.22
CA GLU A 182 -8.14 -4.83 -7.95
C GLU A 182 -6.88 -5.40 -8.61
N ASN A 183 -6.41 -6.56 -8.16
CA ASN A 183 -5.34 -7.28 -8.86
C ASN A 183 -5.80 -7.72 -10.24
N GLY A 184 -4.90 -7.73 -11.22
CA GLY A 184 -5.24 -8.07 -12.61
C GLY A 184 -5.96 -6.97 -13.40
N THR A 185 -6.08 -5.74 -12.87
CA THR A 185 -6.60 -4.57 -13.60
C THR A 185 -5.57 -3.85 -14.46
N GLY A 186 -4.33 -4.33 -14.52
CA GLY A 186 -3.27 -3.76 -15.37
C GLY A 186 -2.47 -2.60 -14.76
N LYS A 187 -2.50 -2.40 -13.43
CA LYS A 187 -1.72 -1.36 -12.73
C LYS A 187 -0.22 -1.38 -13.06
N THR A 188 0.42 -2.55 -12.87
CA THR A 188 1.82 -2.77 -13.24
C THR A 188 2.05 -2.61 -14.74
N THR A 189 1.09 -2.97 -15.58
CA THR A 189 1.17 -2.78 -17.02
C THR A 189 1.19 -1.29 -17.37
N PHE A 190 0.35 -0.47 -16.76
CA PHE A 190 0.37 0.98 -16.95
C PHE A 190 1.71 1.60 -16.50
N ILE A 191 2.23 1.20 -15.33
CA ILE A 191 3.56 1.64 -14.89
C ILE A 191 4.65 1.26 -15.92
N ARG A 192 4.61 0.05 -16.47
CA ARG A 192 5.61 -0.37 -17.48
C ARG A 192 5.48 0.36 -18.81
N LEU A 193 4.27 0.80 -19.18
CA LEU A 193 4.05 1.69 -20.32
C LEU A 193 4.69 3.06 -20.06
N LEU A 194 4.47 3.64 -18.87
CA LEU A 194 5.09 4.91 -18.47
C LEU A 194 6.61 4.81 -18.35
N ALA A 195 7.12 3.64 -17.93
CA ALA A 195 8.55 3.38 -17.82
C ALA A 195 9.26 3.18 -19.19
N GLY A 196 8.51 3.11 -20.29
CA GLY A 196 9.05 2.77 -21.62
C GLY A 196 9.51 1.32 -21.77
N ILE A 197 9.27 0.46 -20.77
CA ILE A 197 9.61 -0.97 -20.79
C ILE A 197 8.66 -1.74 -21.72
N LEU A 198 7.39 -1.33 -21.74
CA LEU A 198 6.38 -1.84 -22.66
C LEU A 198 5.95 -0.74 -23.62
N LYS A 199 5.75 -1.10 -24.89
CA LYS A 199 5.17 -0.19 -25.89
C LYS A 199 3.65 -0.38 -25.95
N PRO A 200 2.86 0.70 -26.07
CA PRO A 200 1.42 0.61 -26.31
C PRO A 200 1.13 -0.10 -27.64
N ASP A 201 -0.11 -0.55 -27.81
CA ASP A 201 -0.56 -1.09 -29.09
C ASP A 201 -0.87 0.08 -30.04
N GLY A 202 -0.25 0.06 -31.23
CA GLY A 202 -0.33 1.13 -32.24
C GLY A 202 0.81 2.15 -32.17
N ASP A 203 0.67 3.26 -32.91
CA ASP A 203 1.71 4.29 -33.09
C ASP A 203 1.64 5.42 -32.05
N GLN A 204 1.27 5.10 -30.81
CA GLN A 204 1.14 6.10 -29.75
C GLN A 204 2.52 6.48 -29.19
N TYR A 205 2.84 7.77 -29.24
CA TYR A 205 4.07 8.32 -28.69
C TYR A 205 3.93 8.57 -27.18
N VAL A 206 4.67 7.80 -26.38
CA VAL A 206 4.88 8.11 -24.96
C VAL A 206 6.10 9.04 -24.88
N PRO A 207 6.01 10.22 -24.23
CA PRO A 207 7.15 11.10 -24.08
C PRO A 207 8.33 10.38 -23.44
N GLU A 208 9.54 10.58 -23.96
CA GLU A 208 10.76 10.11 -23.28
C GLU A 208 10.95 10.93 -22.00
N LEU A 209 10.63 10.29 -20.87
CA LEU A 209 10.74 10.86 -19.54
C LEU A 209 11.89 10.15 -18.83
N ASN A 210 12.69 10.90 -18.07
CA ASN A 210 13.71 10.29 -17.23
C ASN A 210 13.02 9.63 -16.03
N VAL A 211 12.89 8.30 -16.08
CA VAL A 211 12.12 7.51 -15.11
C VAL A 211 13.02 6.67 -14.21
N SER A 212 12.66 6.60 -12.93
CA SER A 212 13.19 5.59 -12.00
C SER A 212 12.08 4.60 -11.67
N TYR A 213 12.36 3.30 -11.73
CA TYR A 213 11.34 2.25 -11.54
C TYR A 213 11.71 1.29 -10.42
N LYS A 214 10.82 1.15 -9.43
CA LYS A 214 10.81 0.07 -8.44
C LYS A 214 9.81 -1.00 -8.88
N PRO A 215 10.24 -2.22 -9.20
CA PRO A 215 9.34 -3.31 -9.58
C PRO A 215 8.62 -3.94 -8.37
N GLN A 216 7.41 -4.47 -8.62
CA GLN A 216 6.63 -5.21 -7.62
C GLN A 216 7.41 -6.42 -7.07
N LYS A 217 7.89 -7.29 -7.97
CA LYS A 217 8.69 -8.47 -7.62
C LYS A 217 10.18 -8.11 -7.61
N ILE A 218 10.80 -8.14 -6.43
CA ILE A 218 12.23 -7.93 -6.27
C ILE A 218 12.90 -9.29 -6.09
N ALA A 219 13.90 -9.58 -6.91
CA ALA A 219 14.73 -10.77 -6.76
C ALA A 219 16.17 -10.33 -6.46
N PRO A 220 16.83 -10.93 -5.45
CA PRO A 220 18.21 -10.59 -5.10
C PRO A 220 19.18 -11.19 -6.13
N LYS A 221 19.33 -10.50 -7.27
CA LYS A 221 20.20 -10.96 -8.38
C LYS A 221 21.61 -10.35 -8.36
N PHE A 222 21.89 -9.46 -7.41
CA PHE A 222 23.18 -8.77 -7.36
C PHE A 222 24.20 -9.56 -6.53
N PRO A 223 25.33 -10.00 -7.10
CA PRO A 223 26.40 -10.61 -6.33
C PRO A 223 27.18 -9.53 -5.57
N GLY A 224 27.12 -9.56 -4.24
CA GLY A 224 27.85 -8.64 -3.36
C GLY A 224 26.97 -8.04 -2.25
N THR A 225 27.54 -7.08 -1.53
CA THR A 225 26.86 -6.42 -0.41
C THR A 225 25.95 -5.28 -0.87
N VAL A 226 25.02 -4.87 0.01
CA VAL A 226 24.16 -3.71 -0.22
C VAL A 226 24.98 -2.44 -0.49
N ARG A 227 26.09 -2.25 0.23
CA ARG A 227 27.04 -1.14 0.01
C ARG A 227 27.56 -1.12 -1.42
N MET A 228 28.00 -2.26 -1.94
CA MET A 228 28.48 -2.36 -3.32
C MET A 228 27.38 -2.03 -4.32
N LEU A 229 26.15 -2.47 -4.07
CA LEU A 229 24.99 -2.17 -4.90
C LEU A 229 24.69 -0.66 -4.93
N PHE A 230 24.68 0.00 -3.76
CA PHE A 230 24.47 1.45 -3.67
C PHE A 230 25.58 2.24 -4.34
N LEU A 231 26.85 1.89 -4.11
CA LEU A 231 27.98 2.56 -4.77
C LEU A 231 27.99 2.36 -6.29
N LYS A 232 27.44 1.24 -6.79
CA LYS A 232 27.35 0.97 -8.22
C LYS A 232 26.19 1.72 -8.89
N LYS A 233 25.04 1.80 -8.23
CA LYS A 233 23.80 2.33 -8.84
C LYS A 233 23.53 3.79 -8.51
N ILE A 234 23.81 4.20 -7.28
CA ILE A 234 23.38 5.50 -6.73
C ILE A 234 24.53 6.22 -6.01
N LYS A 235 25.78 6.09 -6.50
CA LYS A 235 26.99 6.65 -5.86
C LYS A 235 26.82 8.11 -5.41
N ALA A 236 26.31 8.98 -6.29
CA ALA A 236 26.15 10.39 -6.01
C ALA A 236 25.15 10.64 -4.87
N ALA A 237 24.00 9.98 -4.90
CA ALA A 237 22.99 10.08 -3.85
C ALA A 237 23.49 9.49 -2.53
N PHE A 238 24.13 8.31 -2.56
CA PHE A 238 24.65 7.63 -1.38
C PHE A 238 25.71 8.45 -0.63
N MET A 239 26.51 9.24 -1.34
CA MET A 239 27.50 10.13 -0.73
C MET A 239 26.90 11.47 -0.24
N HIS A 240 25.65 11.78 -0.60
CA HIS A 240 25.02 13.05 -0.25
C HIS A 240 24.44 13.01 1.18
N PRO A 241 24.88 13.89 2.10
CA PRO A 241 24.45 13.85 3.51
C PRO A 241 22.94 13.96 3.70
N GLN A 242 22.26 14.72 2.85
CA GLN A 242 20.81 14.88 2.91
C GLN A 242 20.08 13.59 2.53
N PHE A 243 20.57 12.84 1.53
CA PHE A 243 19.96 11.56 1.15
C PHE A 243 20.11 10.52 2.28
N ASN A 244 21.25 10.55 2.98
CA ASN A 244 21.46 9.69 4.13
C ASN A 244 20.47 10.01 5.27
N THR A 245 20.23 11.29 5.53
CA THR A 245 19.31 11.74 6.59
C THR A 245 17.83 11.53 6.22
N ASP A 246 17.45 11.81 4.97
CA ASP A 246 16.06 11.80 4.54
C ASP A 246 15.59 10.42 4.08
N VAL A 247 16.49 9.56 3.60
CA VAL A 247 16.14 8.26 2.99
C VAL A 247 16.79 7.07 3.70
N LEU A 248 18.13 7.02 3.81
CA LEU A 248 18.82 5.80 4.27
C LEU A 248 18.64 5.50 5.76
N LYS A 249 18.72 6.53 6.62
CA LYS A 249 18.55 6.41 8.07
C LYS A 249 17.12 6.05 8.44
N PRO A 250 16.07 6.75 7.96
CA PRO A 250 14.70 6.39 8.29
C PRO A 250 14.33 4.98 7.79
N LEU A 251 14.80 4.58 6.61
CA LEU A 251 14.60 3.21 6.11
C LEU A 251 15.52 2.17 6.77
N GLN A 252 16.27 2.55 7.82
CA GLN A 252 17.14 1.66 8.62
C GLN A 252 18.02 0.75 7.74
N THR A 253 18.67 1.34 6.72
CA THR A 253 19.57 0.58 5.84
C THR A 253 20.98 0.40 6.42
N GLU A 254 21.34 1.14 7.47
CA GLU A 254 22.66 1.08 8.09
C GLU A 254 23.03 -0.32 8.63
N PRO A 255 22.15 -1.06 9.34
CA PRO A 255 22.48 -2.40 9.85
C PRO A 255 22.67 -3.46 8.76
N ILE A 256 22.06 -3.25 7.58
CA ILE A 256 22.08 -4.21 6.47
C ILE A 256 23.08 -3.84 5.37
N ILE A 257 23.78 -2.71 5.51
CA ILE A 257 24.60 -2.16 4.42
C ILE A 257 25.77 -3.06 4.04
N ASP A 258 26.34 -3.77 5.01
CA ASP A 258 27.47 -4.68 4.81
C ASP A 258 27.03 -6.14 4.63
N GLN A 259 25.72 -6.41 4.64
CA GLN A 259 25.17 -7.73 4.36
C GLN A 259 25.08 -8.01 2.86
N GLU A 260 25.15 -9.29 2.50
CA GLU A 260 24.95 -9.74 1.12
C GLU A 260 23.48 -9.60 0.70
N VAL A 261 23.26 -9.10 -0.51
CA VAL A 261 21.90 -8.89 -1.05
C VAL A 261 21.09 -10.19 -1.12
N GLY A 262 21.77 -11.33 -1.30
CA GLY A 262 21.16 -12.67 -1.32
C GLY A 262 20.61 -13.14 0.02
N ASN A 263 21.09 -12.59 1.14
CA ASN A 263 20.73 -13.04 2.48
C ASN A 263 19.68 -12.14 3.16
N LEU A 264 19.26 -11.06 2.48
CA LEU A 264 18.27 -10.13 3.02
C LEU A 264 16.89 -10.78 3.09
N SER A 265 16.16 -10.45 4.16
CA SER A 265 14.72 -10.72 4.25
C SER A 265 13.92 -9.92 3.20
N GLY A 266 12.67 -10.32 2.96
CA GLY A 266 11.79 -9.61 2.02
C GLY A 266 11.61 -8.12 2.36
N GLY A 267 11.41 -7.79 3.64
CA GLY A 267 11.28 -6.40 4.10
C GLY A 267 12.58 -5.60 3.97
N GLU A 268 13.73 -6.20 4.28
CA GLU A 268 15.04 -5.57 4.06
C GLU A 268 15.30 -5.30 2.58
N LEU A 269 15.04 -6.29 1.72
CA LEU A 269 15.19 -6.16 0.28
C LEU A 269 14.26 -5.08 -0.30
N GLN A 270 13.03 -5.00 0.22
CA GLN A 270 12.07 -3.97 -0.15
C GLN A 270 12.57 -2.57 0.21
N ARG A 271 13.09 -2.36 1.43
CA ARG A 271 13.67 -1.07 1.86
C ARG A 271 14.85 -0.66 0.96
N VAL A 272 15.75 -1.60 0.65
CA VAL A 272 16.85 -1.38 -0.29
C VAL A 272 16.35 -0.98 -1.68
N ALA A 273 15.30 -1.63 -2.19
CA ALA A 273 14.72 -1.30 -3.49
C ALA A 273 14.10 0.10 -3.53
N ILE A 274 13.43 0.53 -2.45
CA ILE A 274 12.93 1.90 -2.32
C ILE A 274 14.10 2.90 -2.34
N CYS A 275 15.18 2.65 -1.59
CA CYS A 275 16.38 3.49 -1.61
C CYS A 275 17.01 3.59 -3.00
N LEU A 276 17.11 2.47 -3.73
CA LEU A 276 17.65 2.45 -5.09
C LEU A 276 16.80 3.27 -6.06
N ALA A 277 15.47 3.15 -5.95
CA ALA A 277 14.55 3.90 -6.79
C ALA A 277 14.70 5.40 -6.54
N LEU A 278 14.66 5.85 -5.28
CA LEU A 278 14.78 7.26 -4.92
C LEU A 278 16.18 7.83 -5.21
N GLY A 279 17.24 7.04 -5.05
CA GLY A 279 18.61 7.47 -5.30
C GLY A 279 19.00 7.56 -6.78
N THR A 280 18.19 6.98 -7.67
CA THR A 280 18.39 7.10 -9.13
C THR A 280 17.86 8.46 -9.59
N PRO A 281 18.67 9.29 -10.28
CA PRO A 281 18.24 10.61 -10.71
C PRO A 281 17.16 10.48 -11.79
N ALA A 282 15.94 10.84 -11.45
CA ALA A 282 14.77 10.78 -12.33
C ALA A 282 13.89 12.01 -12.17
N ASP A 283 13.11 12.30 -13.20
CA ASP A 283 12.03 13.29 -13.14
C ASP A 283 10.74 12.66 -12.60
N ILE A 284 10.53 11.37 -12.90
CA ILE A 284 9.36 10.61 -12.50
C ILE A 284 9.79 9.32 -11.81
N TYR A 285 9.25 9.09 -10.62
CA TYR A 285 9.45 7.87 -9.84
C TYR A 285 8.24 6.96 -9.97
N LEU A 286 8.44 5.75 -10.46
CA LEU A 286 7.41 4.73 -10.62
C LEU A 286 7.63 3.67 -9.56
N ILE A 287 6.75 3.59 -8.55
CA ILE A 287 6.92 2.72 -7.40
C ILE A 287 5.75 1.73 -7.33
N ASP A 288 6.04 0.47 -7.63
CA ASP A 288 5.02 -0.60 -7.65
C ASP A 288 5.04 -1.38 -6.32
N GLU A 289 3.97 -1.23 -5.54
CA GLU A 289 3.74 -1.83 -4.22
C GLU A 289 4.92 -1.67 -3.25
N PRO A 290 5.19 -0.44 -2.77
CA PRO A 290 6.18 -0.20 -1.72
C PRO A 290 5.82 -0.83 -0.36
N SER A 291 4.55 -1.10 -0.07
CA SER A 291 4.09 -1.71 1.20
C SER A 291 4.33 -3.22 1.34
N ALA A 292 4.68 -3.93 0.26
CA ALA A 292 4.87 -5.38 0.28
C ALA A 292 5.99 -5.79 1.24
N TYR A 293 5.76 -6.84 2.04
CA TYR A 293 6.69 -7.38 3.05
C TYR A 293 7.09 -6.43 4.19
N LEU A 294 6.58 -5.19 4.20
CA LEU A 294 6.82 -4.23 5.27
C LEU A 294 5.77 -4.41 6.37
N ASP A 295 6.24 -4.34 7.61
CA ASP A 295 5.36 -4.22 8.77
C ASP A 295 4.66 -2.84 8.81
N SER A 296 3.68 -2.69 9.70
CA SER A 296 2.90 -1.46 9.82
C SER A 296 3.74 -0.20 10.08
N GLU A 297 4.85 -0.32 10.82
CA GLU A 297 5.71 0.82 11.12
C GLU A 297 6.57 1.18 9.90
N GLN A 298 7.21 0.18 9.30
CA GLN A 298 8.02 0.33 8.10
C GLN A 298 7.22 0.91 6.92
N ARG A 299 5.94 0.53 6.77
CA ARG A 299 5.05 1.12 5.75
C ARG A 299 4.87 2.63 5.95
N ILE A 300 4.60 3.06 7.17
CA ILE A 300 4.36 4.48 7.47
C ILE A 300 5.66 5.28 7.31
N ILE A 301 6.80 4.73 7.74
CA ILE A 301 8.11 5.35 7.54
C ILE A 301 8.43 5.46 6.05
N ALA A 302 8.22 4.40 5.27
CA ALA A 302 8.42 4.43 3.82
C ALA A 302 7.53 5.48 3.15
N ALA A 303 6.27 5.59 3.56
CA ALA A 303 5.35 6.59 3.05
C ALA A 303 5.83 8.03 3.35
N LYS A 304 6.30 8.28 4.58
CA LYS A 304 6.91 9.56 4.99
C LYS A 304 8.13 9.90 4.16
N VAL A 305 9.04 8.94 3.98
CA VAL A 305 10.28 9.11 3.21
C VAL A 305 9.99 9.44 1.75
N ILE A 306 9.10 8.65 1.11
CA ILE A 306 8.72 8.88 -0.28
C ILE A 306 8.09 10.26 -0.44
N LYS A 307 7.10 10.61 0.39
CA LYS A 307 6.43 11.92 0.32
C LYS A 307 7.41 13.07 0.47
N ARG A 308 8.23 13.01 1.52
CA ARG A 308 9.22 14.06 1.83
C ARG A 308 10.25 14.22 0.73
N PHE A 309 10.78 13.11 0.21
CA PHE A 309 11.77 13.15 -0.86
C PHE A 309 11.20 13.75 -2.16
N ILE A 310 10.01 13.31 -2.57
CA ILE A 310 9.36 13.78 -3.80
C ILE A 310 9.04 15.28 -3.74
N LEU A 311 8.53 15.75 -2.60
CA LEU A 311 8.25 17.17 -2.37
C LEU A 311 9.52 18.03 -2.35
N HIS A 312 10.55 17.64 -1.59
CA HIS A 312 11.81 18.40 -1.53
C HIS A 312 12.55 18.42 -2.86
N ALA A 313 12.54 17.31 -3.60
CA ALA A 313 13.21 17.21 -4.89
C ALA A 313 12.41 17.86 -6.04
N LYS A 314 11.17 18.31 -5.78
CA LYS A 314 10.21 18.84 -6.77
C LYS A 314 10.02 17.87 -7.95
N LYS A 315 9.83 16.59 -7.64
CA LYS A 315 9.68 15.49 -8.61
C LYS A 315 8.26 14.94 -8.59
N THR A 316 7.93 14.06 -9.52
CA THR A 316 6.60 13.41 -9.57
C THR A 316 6.74 11.92 -9.25
N ALA A 317 5.75 11.35 -8.57
CA ALA A 317 5.71 9.90 -8.34
C ALA A 317 4.37 9.29 -8.76
N PHE A 318 4.44 8.14 -9.44
CA PHE A 318 3.30 7.24 -9.60
C PHE A 318 3.50 6.04 -8.69
N ILE A 319 2.54 5.81 -7.79
CA ILE A 319 2.64 4.77 -6.77
C ILE A 319 1.45 3.83 -6.89
N VAL A 320 1.72 2.54 -7.02
CA VAL A 320 0.68 1.50 -6.91
C VAL A 320 0.64 1.03 -5.47
N GLU A 321 -0.51 1.15 -4.83
CA GLU A 321 -0.70 0.75 -3.44
C GLU A 321 -2.02 0.04 -3.19
N HIS A 322 -1.98 -0.83 -2.19
CA HIS A 322 -3.14 -1.57 -1.69
C HIS A 322 -3.44 -1.25 -0.23
N ASP A 323 -2.50 -0.63 0.48
CA ASP A 323 -2.69 -0.16 1.85
C ASP A 323 -3.35 1.23 1.84
N PHE A 324 -4.56 1.33 2.40
CA PHE A 324 -5.32 2.59 2.41
C PHE A 324 -4.64 3.70 3.18
N ILE A 325 -3.93 3.37 4.26
CA ILE A 325 -3.27 4.36 5.09
C ILE A 325 -2.09 4.94 4.31
N MET A 326 -1.29 4.09 3.70
CA MET A 326 -0.17 4.51 2.85
C MET A 326 -0.66 5.30 1.62
N ALA A 327 -1.70 4.80 0.93
CA ALA A 327 -2.29 5.45 -0.23
C ALA A 327 -2.81 6.85 0.09
N THR A 328 -3.60 7.00 1.16
CA THR A 328 -4.17 8.31 1.56
C THR A 328 -3.12 9.27 2.11
N TYR A 329 -2.04 8.76 2.70
CA TYR A 329 -0.93 9.59 3.16
C TYR A 329 -0.11 10.15 1.99
N LEU A 330 0.14 9.31 0.97
CA LEU A 330 0.96 9.64 -0.19
C LEU A 330 0.23 10.47 -1.23
N ALA A 331 -1.03 10.14 -1.53
CA ALA A 331 -1.74 10.65 -2.70
C ALA A 331 -2.11 12.14 -2.59
N ASP A 332 -1.75 12.90 -3.62
CA ASP A 332 -2.39 14.19 -3.94
C ASP A 332 -3.55 13.94 -4.92
N ARG A 333 -3.32 13.05 -5.88
CA ARG A 333 -4.29 12.62 -6.89
C ARG A 333 -4.33 11.10 -6.99
N VAL A 334 -5.45 10.59 -7.49
CA VAL A 334 -5.70 9.16 -7.60
C VAL A 334 -6.16 8.80 -9.00
N VAL A 335 -5.61 7.71 -9.54
CA VAL A 335 -6.11 7.01 -10.73
C VAL A 335 -6.86 5.77 -10.27
N VAL A 336 -8.16 5.74 -10.55
CA VAL A 336 -9.02 4.59 -10.24
C VAL A 336 -9.17 3.72 -11.48
N TYR A 337 -8.91 2.43 -11.32
CA TYR A 337 -9.12 1.42 -12.34
C TYR A 337 -10.54 0.87 -12.24
N ASP A 338 -11.18 0.68 -13.39
CA ASP A 338 -12.53 0.15 -13.52
C ASP A 338 -12.54 -1.00 -14.52
N GLY A 339 -13.50 -1.92 -14.41
CA GLY A 339 -13.62 -3.10 -15.28
C GLY A 339 -13.42 -4.44 -14.57
N GLN A 340 -13.23 -5.50 -15.36
CA GLN A 340 -13.12 -6.87 -14.86
C GLN A 340 -11.65 -7.32 -14.82
N PRO A 341 -11.14 -7.77 -13.65
CA PRO A 341 -9.81 -8.37 -13.53
C PRO A 341 -9.57 -9.44 -14.60
N SER A 342 -8.36 -9.44 -15.18
CA SER A 342 -7.93 -10.44 -16.17
C SER A 342 -8.69 -10.46 -17.50
N VAL A 343 -9.72 -9.62 -17.70
CA VAL A 343 -10.48 -9.53 -18.96
C VAL A 343 -10.26 -8.17 -19.63
N GLU A 344 -10.87 -7.11 -19.09
CA GLU A 344 -10.73 -5.76 -19.63
C GLU A 344 -10.80 -4.75 -18.48
N ALA A 345 -9.82 -3.85 -18.45
CA ALA A 345 -9.76 -2.79 -17.45
C ALA A 345 -9.46 -1.44 -18.10
N THR A 346 -10.04 -0.39 -17.51
CA THR A 346 -9.84 0.99 -17.92
C THR A 346 -9.22 1.79 -16.77
N ALA A 347 -8.02 2.34 -16.99
CA ALA A 347 -7.40 3.31 -16.11
C ALA A 347 -8.00 4.69 -16.37
N GLY A 348 -8.65 5.28 -15.36
CA GLY A 348 -9.22 6.62 -15.46
C GLY A 348 -8.14 7.71 -15.51
N SER A 349 -8.53 8.93 -15.90
CA SER A 349 -7.69 10.11 -15.74
C SER A 349 -7.42 10.39 -14.25
N PRO A 350 -6.28 10.99 -13.85
CA PRO A 350 -6.02 11.28 -12.44
C PRO A 350 -7.03 12.29 -11.89
N GLN A 351 -7.64 12.00 -10.74
CA GLN A 351 -8.65 12.82 -10.07
C GLN A 351 -8.15 13.27 -8.69
N SER A 352 -8.86 14.18 -8.03
CA SER A 352 -8.55 14.53 -6.64
C SER A 352 -8.70 13.31 -5.72
N LEU A 353 -7.98 13.32 -4.60
CA LEU A 353 -8.04 12.26 -3.60
C LEU A 353 -9.49 11.94 -3.18
N LEU A 354 -10.30 12.97 -2.88
CA LEU A 354 -11.69 12.78 -2.43
C LEU A 354 -12.56 12.11 -3.51
N THR A 355 -12.51 12.61 -4.76
CA THR A 355 -13.34 12.10 -5.86
C THR A 355 -12.91 10.69 -6.23
N GLY A 356 -11.60 10.43 -6.34
CA GLY A 356 -11.05 9.12 -6.67
C GLY A 356 -11.37 8.08 -5.58
N MET A 357 -11.19 8.43 -4.30
CA MET A 357 -11.50 7.55 -3.19
C MET A 357 -12.99 7.23 -3.10
N ASN A 358 -13.88 8.22 -3.28
CA ASN A 358 -15.32 7.98 -3.29
C ASN A 358 -15.73 7.04 -4.44
N LYS A 359 -15.20 7.24 -5.65
CA LYS A 359 -15.43 6.35 -6.78
C LYS A 359 -14.95 4.92 -6.48
N PHE A 360 -13.73 4.77 -5.97
CA PHE A 360 -13.17 3.46 -5.66
C PHE A 360 -13.95 2.75 -4.53
N LEU A 361 -14.23 3.44 -3.43
CA LEU A 361 -14.90 2.89 -2.26
C LEU A 361 -16.38 2.57 -2.52
N SER A 362 -17.07 3.35 -3.36
CA SER A 362 -18.44 3.06 -3.78
C SER A 362 -18.53 1.71 -4.51
N SER A 363 -17.56 1.39 -5.38
CA SER A 363 -17.50 0.10 -6.08
C SER A 363 -17.34 -1.07 -5.11
N LEU A 364 -16.66 -0.84 -3.98
CA LEU A 364 -16.43 -1.82 -2.92
C LEU A 364 -17.56 -1.86 -1.87
N GLN A 365 -18.51 -0.92 -1.93
CA GLN A 365 -19.57 -0.71 -0.95
C GLN A 365 -19.06 -0.58 0.50
N ILE A 366 -17.93 0.11 0.69
CA ILE A 366 -17.25 0.25 1.98
C ILE A 366 -17.02 1.72 2.27
N THR A 367 -17.22 2.11 3.53
CA THR A 367 -17.11 3.50 3.94
C THR A 367 -16.00 3.69 4.97
N PHE A 368 -15.35 4.85 4.91
CA PHE A 368 -14.29 5.28 5.82
C PHE A 368 -14.69 6.59 6.50
N ARG A 369 -14.32 6.69 7.77
CA ARG A 369 -14.36 7.92 8.56
C ARG A 369 -12.95 8.27 9.04
N ARG A 370 -12.75 9.47 9.58
CA ARG A 370 -11.50 9.83 10.25
C ARG A 370 -11.59 9.55 11.74
N ASP A 371 -10.46 9.18 12.35
CA ASP A 371 -10.33 9.23 13.81
C ASP A 371 -9.92 10.65 14.23
N PRO A 372 -10.63 11.31 15.15
CA PRO A 372 -10.35 12.70 15.52
C PRO A 372 -9.02 12.90 16.24
N THR A 373 -8.36 11.85 16.75
CA THR A 373 -7.10 12.02 17.52
C THR A 373 -5.86 12.08 16.63
N ASN A 374 -5.77 11.19 15.65
CA ASN A 374 -4.58 11.04 14.79
C ASN A 374 -4.88 11.23 13.30
N PHE A 375 -6.14 11.55 12.97
CA PHE A 375 -6.65 11.73 11.62
C PHE A 375 -6.45 10.49 10.74
N ARG A 376 -6.28 9.28 11.27
CA ARG A 376 -6.15 8.09 10.41
C ARG A 376 -7.47 7.78 9.71
N PRO A 377 -7.45 7.24 8.48
CA PRO A 377 -8.65 6.65 7.89
C PRO A 377 -9.05 5.40 8.69
N ARG A 378 -10.34 5.30 8.98
CA ARG A 378 -10.92 4.25 9.80
C ARG A 378 -12.11 3.64 9.08
N ILE A 379 -12.05 2.35 8.82
CA ILE A 379 -13.11 1.62 8.12
C ILE A 379 -14.34 1.46 9.02
N ASN A 380 -15.54 1.63 8.47
CA ASN A 380 -16.76 1.32 9.18
C ASN A 380 -17.08 -0.18 9.09
N LYS A 381 -17.58 -0.75 10.19
CA LYS A 381 -18.15 -2.09 10.17
C LYS A 381 -19.42 -2.09 9.30
N MET A 382 -19.61 -3.19 8.57
CA MET A 382 -20.73 -3.37 7.66
C MET A 382 -22.06 -3.19 8.40
N ASP A 383 -22.99 -2.46 7.78
CA ASP A 383 -24.35 -2.19 8.30
C ASP A 383 -24.42 -1.41 9.62
N SER A 384 -23.30 -0.85 10.08
CA SER A 384 -23.30 0.09 11.20
C SER A 384 -24.06 1.37 10.86
N VAL A 385 -24.51 2.11 11.89
CA VAL A 385 -25.27 3.36 11.72
C VAL A 385 -24.53 4.34 10.81
N LYS A 386 -23.24 4.58 11.10
CA LYS A 386 -22.40 5.46 10.28
C LYS A 386 -22.16 4.94 8.86
N ASP A 387 -22.05 3.61 8.67
CA ASP A 387 -21.93 3.03 7.33
C ASP A 387 -23.18 3.30 6.48
N LYS A 388 -24.36 3.17 7.07
CA LYS A 388 -25.65 3.43 6.39
C LYS A 388 -25.83 4.92 6.07
N GLU A 389 -25.51 5.81 7.00
CA GLU A 389 -25.57 7.26 6.79
C GLU A 389 -24.62 7.71 5.66
N GLN A 390 -23.38 7.21 5.68
CA GLN A 390 -22.38 7.54 4.66
C GLN A 390 -22.77 7.01 3.28
N LYS A 391 -23.27 5.77 3.19
CA LYS A 391 -23.80 5.22 1.93
C LYS A 391 -25.00 6.01 1.40
N ALA A 392 -25.90 6.45 2.28
CA ALA A 392 -27.08 7.24 1.88
C ALA A 392 -26.69 8.63 1.37
N SER A 393 -25.66 9.25 1.95
CA SER A 393 -25.14 10.54 1.49
C SER A 393 -24.26 10.47 0.24
N GLY A 394 -23.81 9.28 -0.17
CA GLY A 394 -22.87 9.08 -1.27
C GLY A 394 -21.42 9.45 -0.95
N ASN A 395 -21.12 9.78 0.32
CA ASN A 395 -19.78 10.14 0.79
C ASN A 395 -19.14 8.94 1.49
N PHE A 396 -18.25 8.24 0.80
CA PHE A 396 -17.55 7.06 1.29
C PHE A 396 -16.21 7.39 1.96
N PHE A 397 -15.68 8.60 1.76
CA PHE A 397 -14.41 9.08 2.32
C PHE A 397 -14.51 10.55 2.74
N PHE A 398 -13.87 10.90 3.86
CA PHE A 398 -13.82 12.26 4.41
C PHE A 398 -12.37 12.72 4.60
N LEU A 399 -12.10 13.96 4.18
CA LEU A 399 -10.80 14.64 4.38
C LEU A 399 -10.79 15.51 5.65
N GLU A 400 -11.92 16.12 5.98
CA GLU A 400 -12.16 16.95 7.16
C GLU A 400 -13.36 16.41 7.98
N ASP A 401 -13.52 16.88 9.22
CA ASP A 401 -14.50 16.40 10.20
C ASP A 401 -15.98 16.54 9.79
#